data_AF-A0A1G5PQ68-F1
#
_entry.id   AF-A0A1G5PQ68-F1
#
_cell.length_a   1.000
_cell.length_b   1.000
_cell.length_c   1.000
_cell.angle_alpha   90.00
_cell.angle_beta   90.00
_cell.angle_gamma   90.00
#
_symmetry.space_group_name_H-M   'P 1'
#
loop_
_entity.id
_entity.type
_entity.pdbx_description
1 polymer ?
#
loop_
_entity_poly.entity_id
_entity_poly.type
_entity_poly.pdbx_seq_one_letter_code
_entity_poly.pdbx_strand_id
1 'polypeptide(L)'
;KRVGTRISMDGKGRFLDNIFVERLWRSLKYECVYLHAWETRSEAKAGIKKWMEFYNHKRPHSALGGKPPAVVYWRRNETANPDQQVQRVA
;
A
#
# COMPACT_ATOMS: atom_id res chain seq x y z
N LYS A 1 2.18 13.44 19.27
CA LYS A 1 3.27 14.01 18.43
C LYS A 1 2.66 14.55 17.13
N ARG A 2 2.79 15.85 16.82
CA ARG A 2 2.52 16.36 15.45
C ARG A 2 3.77 16.08 14.62
N VAL A 3 3.64 15.26 13.57
CA VAL A 3 4.77 14.71 12.81
C VAL A 3 5.23 15.65 11.67
N GLY A 4 4.91 16.95 11.72
CA GLY A 4 5.26 17.92 10.68
C GLY A 4 4.62 17.66 9.30
N THR A 5 3.59 16.80 9.22
CA THR A 5 2.95 16.42 7.96
C THR A 5 1.90 17.44 7.53
N ARG A 6 1.98 17.91 6.28
CA ARG A 6 0.96 18.78 5.67
C ARG A 6 -0.28 17.97 5.31
N ILE A 7 -1.44 18.33 5.87
CA ILE A 7 -2.72 17.78 5.45
C ILE A 7 -3.06 18.37 4.08
N SER A 8 -3.31 17.51 3.11
CA SER A 8 -3.77 17.89 1.78
C SER A 8 -5.13 17.25 1.55
N MET A 9 -6.11 18.04 1.13
CA MET A 9 -7.42 17.54 0.68
C MET A 9 -7.61 17.88 -0.79
N ASP A 10 -8.10 16.90 -1.52
CA ASP A 10 -8.62 17.09 -2.86
C ASP A 10 -9.91 17.95 -2.82
N GLY A 11 -10.18 18.67 -3.92
CA GLY A 11 -11.43 19.38 -4.12
C GLY A 11 -12.61 18.42 -4.26
N LYS A 12 -13.83 18.90 -3.98
CA LYS A 12 -15.06 18.11 -4.16
C LYS A 12 -15.19 17.64 -5.61
N GLY A 13 -15.48 16.36 -5.81
CA GLY A 13 -15.78 15.78 -7.13
C GLY A 13 -14.55 15.37 -7.96
N ARG A 14 -13.34 15.47 -7.41
CA ARG A 14 -12.14 14.95 -8.07
C ARG A 14 -11.91 13.49 -7.67
N PHE A 15 -11.99 12.60 -8.67
CA PHE A 15 -11.96 11.15 -8.47
C PHE A 15 -10.56 10.56 -8.65
N LEU A 16 -9.64 11.29 -9.27
CA LEU A 16 -8.32 10.79 -9.66
C LEU A 16 -7.44 10.45 -8.44
N ASP A 17 -7.55 11.21 -7.36
CA ASP A 17 -6.80 10.91 -6.13
C ASP A 17 -7.39 9.70 -5.41
N ASN A 18 -8.71 9.47 -5.54
CA ASN A 18 -9.41 8.38 -4.88
C ASN A 18 -9.33 7.03 -5.64
N ILE A 19 -9.14 7.05 -6.97
CA ILE A 19 -9.20 5.84 -7.80
C ILE A 19 -8.23 4.73 -7.34
N PHE A 20 -7.06 5.12 -6.85
CA PHE A 20 -6.04 4.17 -6.39
C PHE A 20 -6.46 3.47 -5.11
N VAL A 21 -6.97 4.23 -4.13
CA VAL A 21 -7.40 3.69 -2.84
C VAL A 21 -8.69 2.90 -2.99
N GLU A 22 -9.63 3.33 -3.84
CA GLU A 22 -10.83 2.56 -4.18
C GLU A 22 -10.49 1.20 -4.78
N ARG A 23 -9.54 1.15 -5.71
CA ARG A 23 -9.08 -0.11 -6.32
C ARG A 23 -8.48 -1.06 -5.28
N LEU A 24 -7.65 -0.53 -4.36
CA LEU A 24 -7.11 -1.30 -3.24
C LEU A 24 -8.25 -1.89 -2.39
N TRP A 25 -9.20 -1.07 -1.96
CA TRP A 25 -10.32 -1.51 -1.13
C TRP A 25 -11.20 -2.53 -1.82
N ARG A 26 -11.44 -2.37 -3.13
CA ARG A 26 -12.17 -3.37 -3.92
C ARG A 26 -11.45 -4.71 -3.88
N SER A 27 -10.17 -4.76 -4.21
CA SER A 27 -9.40 -6.02 -4.16
C SER A 27 -9.40 -6.63 -2.76
N LEU A 28 -9.17 -5.85 -1.69
CA LEU A 28 -9.19 -6.37 -0.32
C LEU A 28 -10.54 -7.00 0.03
N LYS A 29 -11.64 -6.35 -0.33
CA LYS A 29 -12.98 -6.84 0.00
C LYS A 29 -13.27 -8.16 -0.70
N TYR A 30 -13.05 -8.22 -2.02
CA TYR A 30 -13.36 -9.41 -2.81
C TYR A 30 -12.39 -10.58 -2.59
N GLU A 31 -11.11 -10.28 -2.37
CA GLU A 31 -10.06 -11.32 -2.27
C GLU A 31 -9.80 -11.75 -0.82
N CYS A 32 -10.29 -11.02 0.19
CA CYS A 32 -10.08 -11.35 1.60
C CYS A 32 -11.38 -11.25 2.41
N VAL A 33 -11.96 -10.06 2.54
CA VAL A 33 -13.04 -9.82 3.52
C VAL A 33 -14.27 -10.70 3.25
N TYR A 34 -14.72 -10.78 2.00
CA TYR A 34 -15.94 -11.49 1.63
C TYR A 34 -15.77 -13.02 1.57
N LEU A 35 -14.53 -13.51 1.57
CA LEU A 35 -14.25 -14.95 1.54
C LEU A 35 -14.17 -15.56 2.94
N HIS A 36 -14.18 -14.75 4.00
CA HIS A 36 -13.96 -15.22 5.37
C HIS A 36 -15.09 -14.77 6.29
N ALA A 37 -15.60 -15.71 7.11
CA ALA A 37 -16.47 -15.41 8.24
C ALA A 37 -15.61 -15.43 9.51
N TRP A 38 -15.05 -14.28 9.90
CA TRP A 38 -14.23 -14.18 11.10
C TRP A 38 -15.10 -14.16 12.35
N GLU A 39 -14.71 -14.92 13.38
CA GLU A 39 -15.40 -14.93 14.67
C GLU A 39 -14.93 -13.77 15.54
N THR A 40 -13.66 -13.38 15.41
CA THR A 40 -13.07 -12.31 16.22
C THR A 40 -12.44 -11.18 15.39
N ARG A 41 -12.39 -10.00 15.99
CA ARG A 41 -11.65 -8.84 15.43
C ARG A 41 -10.16 -9.13 15.25
N SER A 42 -9.57 -9.93 16.15
CA SER A 42 -8.14 -10.26 16.10
C SER A 42 -7.80 -11.10 14.88
N GLU A 43 -8.65 -12.08 14.56
CA GLU A 43 -8.52 -12.89 13.34
C GLU A 43 -8.69 -12.04 12.08
N ALA A 44 -9.71 -11.19 12.04
CA ALA A 44 -9.92 -10.27 10.93
C ALA A 44 -8.67 -9.39 10.69
N LYS A 45 -8.09 -8.84 11.77
CA LYS A 45 -6.88 -8.02 11.69
C LYS A 45 -5.69 -8.82 11.18
N ALA A 46 -5.50 -10.07 11.63
CA ALA A 46 -4.43 -10.94 11.18
C ALA A 46 -4.59 -11.31 9.69
N GLY A 47 -5.80 -11.67 9.27
CA GLY A 47 -6.13 -11.97 7.87
C GLY A 47 -5.89 -10.79 6.95
N ILE A 48 -6.39 -9.61 7.32
CA ILE A 48 -6.16 -8.37 6.56
C ILE A 48 -4.66 -8.03 6.51
N LYS A 49 -3.92 -8.18 7.61
CA LYS A 49 -2.47 -7.94 7.64
C LYS A 49 -1.75 -8.87 6.66
N LYS A 50 -2.05 -10.16 6.70
CA LYS A 50 -1.48 -11.16 5.77
C LYS A 50 -1.79 -10.83 4.32
N TRP A 51 -3.02 -10.40 4.03
CA TRP A 51 -3.41 -9.98 2.69
C TRP A 51 -2.67 -8.72 2.24
N MET A 52 -2.50 -7.71 3.12
CA MET A 52 -1.73 -6.50 2.83
C MET A 52 -0.24 -6.80 2.57
N GLU A 53 0.35 -7.73 3.31
CA GLU A 53 1.72 -8.21 3.05
C GLU A 53 1.83 -8.85 1.67
N PHE A 54 0.88 -9.71 1.31
CA PHE A 54 0.81 -10.28 -0.04
C PHE A 54 0.65 -9.21 -1.12
N TYR A 55 -0.30 -8.28 -0.95
CA TYR A 55 -0.57 -7.21 -1.91
C TYR A 55 0.67 -6.35 -2.17
N ASN A 56 1.38 -5.94 -1.12
CA ASN A 56 2.52 -5.03 -1.25
C ASN A 56 3.80 -5.71 -1.74
N HIS A 57 4.04 -6.97 -1.35
CA HIS A 57 5.34 -7.62 -1.55
C HIS A 57 5.35 -8.75 -2.59
N LYS A 58 4.19 -9.31 -2.94
CA LYS A 58 4.12 -10.52 -3.78
C LYS A 58 3.17 -10.40 -4.96
N ARG A 59 2.08 -9.64 -4.84
CA ARG A 59 1.07 -9.52 -5.89
C ARG A 59 1.68 -8.86 -7.13
N PRO A 60 1.56 -9.46 -8.33
CA PRO A 60 1.96 -8.80 -9.56
C PRO A 60 0.93 -7.73 -9.96
N HIS A 61 1.41 -6.56 -10.38
CA HIS A 61 0.56 -5.47 -10.88
C HIS A 61 0.94 -5.14 -12.33
N SER A 62 0.01 -5.30 -13.27
CA SER A 62 0.26 -5.02 -14.69
C SER A 62 0.68 -3.56 -14.94
N ALA A 63 0.07 -2.62 -14.21
CA ALA A 63 0.44 -1.20 -14.27
C ALA A 63 1.88 -0.92 -13.79
N LEU A 64 2.50 -1.87 -13.07
CA LEU A 64 3.87 -1.79 -12.57
C LEU A 64 4.81 -2.76 -13.32
N GLY A 65 4.43 -3.21 -14.51
CA GLY A 65 5.21 -4.18 -15.29
C GLY A 65 5.34 -5.54 -14.59
N GLY A 66 4.30 -5.96 -13.87
CA GLY A 66 4.28 -7.23 -13.12
C GLY A 66 4.97 -7.17 -11.76
N LYS A 67 5.52 -6.03 -11.34
CA LYS A 67 6.23 -5.90 -10.07
C LYS A 67 5.28 -5.60 -8.90
N PRO A 68 5.60 -6.04 -7.67
CA PRO A 68 4.87 -5.65 -6.47
C PRO A 68 5.08 -4.16 -6.12
N PRO A 69 4.09 -3.50 -5.48
CA PRO A 69 4.16 -2.09 -5.11
C PRO A 69 5.39 -1.73 -4.27
N ALA A 70 5.80 -2.58 -3.32
CA ALA A 70 6.96 -2.32 -2.47
C ALA A 70 8.26 -2.17 -3.27
N VAL A 71 8.44 -2.96 -4.35
CA VAL A 71 9.64 -2.90 -5.19
C VAL A 71 9.73 -1.54 -5.91
N VAL A 72 8.61 -1.04 -6.41
CA VAL A 72 8.58 0.24 -7.12
C VAL A 72 8.75 1.41 -6.15
N TYR A 73 8.12 1.33 -4.98
CA TYR A 73 8.21 2.36 -3.95
C TYR A 73 9.66 2.55 -3.45
N TRP A 74 10.34 1.46 -3.10
CA TRP A 74 11.73 1.54 -2.60
C TRP A 74 12.69 2.01 -3.67
N ARG A 75 12.57 1.52 -4.92
CA ARG A 75 13.36 2.02 -6.05
C ARG A 75 13.21 3.53 -6.22
N ARG A 76 11.98 4.04 -6.17
CA ARG A 76 11.72 5.48 -6.29
C ARG A 76 12.36 6.27 -5.16
N ASN A 77 12.32 5.77 -3.93
CA ASN A 77 12.96 6.41 -2.78
C ASN A 77 14.50 6.43 -2.92
N GLU A 78 15.12 5.34 -3.38
CA GLU A 78 16.55 5.28 -3.65
C GLU A 78 16.97 6.29 -4.73
N THR A 79 16.13 6.48 -5.76
CA THR A 79 16.40 7.44 -6.83
C THR A 79 16.18 8.89 -6.37
N ALA A 80 15.23 9.11 -5.46
CA ALA A 80 14.88 10.42 -4.92
C ALA A 80 15.78 10.87 -3.76
N ASN A 81 16.53 9.96 -3.14
CA ASN A 81 17.46 10.26 -2.05
C ASN A 81 18.73 9.37 -2.14
N PRO A 82 19.64 9.65 -3.10
CA PRO A 82 20.83 8.83 -3.34
C PRO A 82 21.81 8.80 -2.15
N ASP A 83 21.78 9.82 -1.28
CA ASP A 83 22.75 9.99 -0.19
C ASP A 83 22.52 9.05 1.01
N GLN A 84 21.33 8.45 1.15
CA GLN A 84 21.03 7.53 2.27
C GLN A 84 21.66 6.13 2.13
N GLN A 85 22.16 5.77 0.94
CA GLN A 85 22.75 4.45 0.70
C GLN A 85 24.25 4.41 1.11
N VAL A 86 24.95 5.55 1.06
CA VAL A 86 26.39 5.65 1.42
C VAL A 86 26.62 5.54 2.93
N GLN A 87 25.65 5.94 3.76
CA GLN A 87 25.79 5.95 5.22
C GLN A 87 25.46 4.62 5.91
N ARG A 88 25.02 3.58 5.18
CA ARG A 88 24.77 2.24 5.76
C ARG A 88 25.92 1.26 5.59
N VAL A 89 26.98 1.65 4.89
CA VAL A 89 28.15 0.81 4.58
C VAL A 89 29.43 1.32 5.26
N ALA A 90 29.32 2.33 6.13
CA ALA A 90 30.42 2.88 6.94
C ALA A 90 30.28 2.48 8.40
#